data_AF-A0A7C3DAQ3-F1
#
_entry.id   AF-A0A7C3DAQ3-F1
#
_cell.length_a   1.000
_cell.length_b   1.000
_cell.length_c   1.000
_cell.angle_alpha   90.00
_cell.angle_beta   90.00
_cell.angle_gamma   90.00
#
_symmetry.space_group_name_H-M   'P 1'
#
loop_
_entity.id
_entity.type
_entity.pdbx_description
1 polymer ?
#
loop_
_entity_poly.entity_id
_entity_poly.type
_entity_poly.pdbx_seq_one_letter_code
_entity_poly.pdbx_strand_id
1 'polypeptide(L)'
;MQEKIRTRQYVATIHAEEEMGNDGLTIFDVERAVLMGEIIERQEDYHTGEWKYLVAGDSSDGRLTVVVAKLSVTDKLVIITVYLEG
;
A
#
# COMPACT_ATOMS: atom_id res chain seq x y z
N MET A 1 7.01 7.55 0.00
CA MET A 1 5.87 6.81 -0.60
C MET A 1 4.89 7.74 -1.30
N GLN A 2 4.38 8.77 -0.64
CA GLN A 2 3.47 9.76 -1.25
C GLN A 2 3.96 10.29 -2.61
N GLU A 3 5.24 10.66 -2.73
CA GLU A 3 5.80 11.13 -4.01
C GLU A 3 5.76 10.07 -5.12
N LYS A 4 5.96 8.80 -4.77
CA LYS A 4 5.88 7.68 -5.72
C LYS A 4 4.45 7.48 -6.22
N ILE A 5 3.45 7.68 -5.37
CA ILE A 5 2.04 7.70 -5.80
C ILE A 5 1.79 8.88 -6.75
N ARG A 6 2.14 10.11 -6.35
CA ARG A 6 1.92 11.33 -7.16
C ARG A 6 2.55 11.28 -8.55
N THR A 7 3.69 10.61 -8.67
CA THR A 7 4.45 10.46 -9.92
C THR A 7 4.21 9.15 -10.65
N ARG A 8 3.23 8.33 -10.19
CA ARG A 8 2.91 7.00 -10.72
C ARG A 8 4.13 6.07 -10.82
N GLN A 9 5.05 6.20 -9.88
CA GLN A 9 6.22 5.34 -9.71
C GLN A 9 5.92 4.20 -8.75
N TYR A 10 4.80 3.50 -8.99
CA TYR A 10 4.38 2.36 -8.21
C TYR A 10 3.81 1.24 -9.07
N VAL A 11 3.79 0.03 -8.53
CA VAL A 11 3.16 -1.16 -9.12
C VAL A 11 2.40 -1.91 -8.03
N ALA A 12 1.35 -2.62 -8.41
CA ALA A 12 0.65 -3.58 -7.56
C ALA A 12 1.09 -5.01 -7.93
N THR A 13 1.23 -5.87 -6.93
CA THR A 13 1.34 -7.32 -7.16
C THR A 13 -0.02 -7.87 -7.60
N ILE A 14 -0.02 -9.05 -8.23
CA ILE A 14 -1.27 -9.78 -8.54
C ILE A 14 -2.09 -10.01 -7.27
N HIS A 15 -1.43 -10.39 -6.18
CA HIS A 15 -2.09 -10.60 -4.89
C HIS A 15 -2.78 -9.33 -4.38
N ALA A 16 -2.14 -8.15 -4.49
CA ALA A 16 -2.80 -6.90 -4.12
C ALA A 16 -4.02 -6.61 -5.00
N GLU A 17 -3.95 -6.86 -6.31
CA GLU A 17 -5.10 -6.69 -7.20
C GLU A 17 -6.26 -7.64 -6.86
N GLU A 18 -5.96 -8.89 -6.50
CA GLU A 18 -6.96 -9.88 -6.07
C GLU A 18 -7.66 -9.45 -4.77
N GLU A 19 -6.90 -9.04 -3.74
CA GLU A 19 -7.48 -8.58 -2.47
C GLU A 19 -8.30 -7.31 -2.63
N MET A 20 -7.81 -6.36 -3.44
CA MET A 20 -8.59 -5.17 -3.78
C MET A 20 -9.92 -5.54 -4.43
N GLY A 21 -9.92 -6.51 -5.36
CA GLY A 21 -11.14 -7.02 -5.99
C GLY A 21 -12.11 -7.67 -4.98
N ASN A 22 -11.58 -8.47 -4.05
CA ASN A 22 -12.36 -9.14 -3.01
C ASN A 22 -13.04 -8.14 -2.06
N ASP A 23 -12.35 -7.07 -1.69
CA ASP A 23 -12.83 -6.04 -0.76
C ASP A 23 -13.60 -4.90 -1.46
N GLY A 24 -13.73 -4.94 -2.79
CA GLY A 24 -14.36 -3.88 -3.58
C GLY A 24 -13.59 -2.57 -3.50
N LEU A 25 -12.27 -2.63 -3.36
CA LEU A 25 -11.35 -1.51 -3.38
C LEU A 25 -10.84 -1.27 -4.79
N THR A 26 -10.64 0.00 -5.12
CA THR A 26 -10.03 0.43 -6.38
C THR A 26 -8.62 0.94 -6.13
N ILE A 27 -7.86 1.15 -7.20
CA ILE A 27 -6.52 1.75 -7.07
C ILE A 27 -6.58 3.15 -6.44
N PHE A 28 -7.69 3.87 -6.62
CA PHE A 28 -7.87 5.19 -6.02
C PHE A 28 -7.99 5.12 -4.50
N ASP A 29 -8.54 4.04 -3.95
CA ASP A 29 -8.61 3.84 -2.49
C ASP A 29 -7.21 3.62 -1.91
N VAL A 30 -6.37 2.85 -2.62
CA VAL A 30 -4.96 2.64 -2.25
C VAL A 30 -4.15 3.93 -2.35
N GLU A 31 -4.29 4.68 -3.45
CA GLU A 31 -3.63 5.98 -3.61
C GLU A 31 -4.05 6.94 -2.50
N ARG A 32 -5.35 7.01 -2.18
CA ARG A 32 -5.90 7.85 -1.11
C ARG A 32 -5.33 7.45 0.26
N ALA A 33 -5.35 6.17 0.58
CA ALA A 33 -4.79 5.66 1.83
C ALA A 33 -3.30 6.02 1.98
N VAL A 34 -2.50 5.90 0.92
CA VAL A 34 -1.07 6.25 0.97
C VAL A 34 -0.83 7.77 1.01
N LEU A 35 -1.68 8.56 0.36
CA LEU A 35 -1.53 10.02 0.30
C LEU A 35 -1.98 10.72 1.58
N MET A 36 -3.06 10.24 2.21
CA MET A 36 -3.72 10.90 3.34
C MET A 36 -3.51 10.17 4.67
N GLY A 37 -3.13 8.90 4.61
CA GLY A 37 -2.93 8.06 5.78
C GLY A 37 -1.56 8.22 6.43
N GLU A 38 -1.30 7.37 7.41
CA GLU A 38 -0.07 7.36 8.20
C GLU A 38 0.57 5.97 8.24
N ILE A 39 1.90 5.94 8.43
CA ILE A 39 2.61 4.68 8.61
C ILE A 39 2.34 4.20 10.04
N ILE A 40 1.57 3.12 10.17
CA ILE A 40 1.24 2.51 11.46
C ILE A 40 2.27 1.47 11.88
N GLU A 41 3.00 0.86 10.94
CA GLU A 41 4.01 -0.16 11.24
C GLU A 41 5.14 -0.17 10.20
N ARG A 42 6.32 -0.61 10.64
CA ARG A 42 7.50 -0.86 9.80
C ARG A 42 8.08 -2.23 10.15
N GLN A 43 8.23 -3.07 9.14
CA GLN A 43 8.76 -4.42 9.29
C GLN A 43 10.04 -4.56 8.47
N GLU A 44 11.12 -5.00 9.11
CA GLU A 44 12.37 -5.32 8.44
C GLU A 44 12.47 -6.83 8.24
N ASP A 45 12.70 -7.25 7.00
CA ASP A 45 13.07 -8.64 6.71
C ASP A 45 14.55 -8.84 7.05
N TYR A 46 14.82 -9.49 8.17
CA TYR A 46 16.19 -9.66 8.72
C TYR A 46 17.12 -10.51 7.84
N HIS A 47 16.59 -11.25 6.86
CA HIS A 47 17.42 -12.02 5.92
C HIS A 47 17.84 -11.19 4.71
N THR A 48 16.99 -10.28 4.25
CA THR A 48 17.19 -9.51 3.01
C THR A 48 17.53 -8.04 3.26
N GLY A 49 17.26 -7.53 4.47
CA GLY A 49 17.33 -6.10 4.82
C GLY A 49 16.21 -5.27 4.19
N GLU A 50 15.20 -5.90 3.57
CA GLU A 50 14.09 -5.19 2.93
C GLU A 50 13.11 -4.65 3.97
N TRP A 51 12.74 -3.37 3.80
CA TRP A 51 11.71 -2.73 4.62
C TRP A 51 10.34 -2.81 3.98
N LYS A 52 9.36 -3.24 4.76
CA LYS A 52 7.93 -3.16 4.46
C LYS A 52 7.28 -2.15 5.40
N TYR A 53 6.26 -1.48 4.89
CA TYR A 53 5.55 -0.43 5.60
C TYR A 53 4.05 -0.68 5.50
N LEU A 54 3.36 -0.55 6.62
CA LEU A 54 1.90 -0.58 6.68
C LEU A 54 1.43 0.86 6.77
N VAL A 55 0.62 1.27 5.80
CA VAL A 55 0.02 2.61 5.75
C VAL A 55 -1.48 2.47 5.94
N ALA A 56 -2.02 3.02 7.02
CA ALA A 56 -3.45 3.04 7.29
C ALA A 56 -4.04 4.37 6.84
N GLY A 57 -5.13 4.31 6.10
CA GLY A 57 -5.90 5.48 5.70
C GLY A 57 -7.28 5.10 5.19
N ASP A 58 -8.18 6.07 5.17
CA ASP A 58 -9.55 5.82 4.73
C ASP A 58 -9.63 5.59 3.22
N SER A 59 -10.48 4.67 2.79
CA SER A 59 -10.94 4.52 1.40
C SER A 59 -11.84 5.71 0.99
N SER A 60 -12.25 5.73 -0.28
CA SER A 60 -13.19 6.71 -0.82
C SER A 60 -14.59 6.65 -0.17
N ASP A 61 -14.98 5.50 0.37
CA ASP A 61 -16.24 5.30 1.10
C ASP A 61 -16.09 5.32 2.64
N GLY A 62 -14.91 5.69 3.15
CA GLY A 62 -14.66 5.91 4.58
C GLY A 62 -14.38 4.63 5.38
N ARG A 63 -14.07 3.52 4.73
CA ARG A 63 -13.58 2.30 5.38
C ARG A 63 -12.08 2.40 5.63
N LEU A 64 -11.63 2.00 6.82
CA LEU A 64 -10.20 2.00 7.14
C LEU A 64 -9.50 0.95 6.27
N THR A 65 -8.55 1.40 5.46
CA THR A 65 -7.80 0.57 4.51
C THR A 65 -6.33 0.58 4.89
N VAL A 66 -5.72 -0.60 4.96
CA VAL A 66 -4.30 -0.76 5.21
C VAL A 66 -3.60 -1.23 3.95
N VAL A 67 -2.58 -0.48 3.55
CA VAL A 67 -1.74 -0.77 2.39
C VAL A 67 -0.39 -1.25 2.87
N VAL A 68 0.00 -2.46 2.47
CA VAL A 68 1.35 -3.00 2.74
C VAL A 68 2.21 -2.75 1.52
N ALA A 69 3.30 -2.00 1.69
CA ALA A 69 4.18 -1.65 0.57
C ALA A 69 5.67 -1.69 0.92
N LYS A 70 6.52 -1.83 -0.09
CA LYS A 70 7.98 -1.70 0.01
C LYS A 70 8.55 -0.85 -1.11
N LEU A 71 9.76 -0.31 -0.90
CA LEU A 71 10.55 0.25 -2.00
C LEU A 71 11.37 -0.85 -2.64
N SER A 72 11.29 -0.97 -3.96
CA SER A 72 12.13 -1.88 -4.73
C SER A 72 13.54 -1.31 -4.94
N VAL A 73 14.46 -2.15 -5.40
CA VAL A 73 15.83 -1.75 -5.78
C VAL A 73 15.89 -0.72 -6.91
N THR A 74 14.81 -0.57 -7.70
CA THR A 74 14.70 0.45 -8.76
C THR A 74 13.97 1.71 -8.29
N ASP A 75 13.78 1.86 -6.97
CA ASP A 75 13.11 2.99 -6.34
C ASP A 75 11.65 3.18 -6.79
N LYS A 76 11.00 2.08 -7.24
CA LYS A 76 9.54 2.00 -7.39
C LYS A 76 8.90 1.51 -6.10
N LEU A 77 7.76 2.08 -5.76
CA LEU A 77 6.90 1.59 -4.69
C LEU A 77 6.16 0.33 -5.15
N VAL A 78 6.29 -0.77 -4.42
CA VAL A 78 5.59 -2.03 -4.70
C VAL A 78 4.51 -2.21 -3.65
N ILE A 79 3.25 -2.19 -4.07
CA ILE A 79 2.10 -2.52 -3.23
C ILE A 79 2.00 -4.05 -3.19
N ILE A 80 2.20 -4.62 -2.01
CA ILE A 80 2.32 -6.07 -1.81
C ILE A 80 0.95 -6.70 -1.56
N THR A 81 0.14 -6.07 -0.71
CA THR A 81 -1.24 -6.45 -0.39
C THR A 81 -1.99 -5.24 0.17
N VAL A 82 -3.31 -5.31 0.17
CA VAL A 82 -4.22 -4.28 0.67
C VAL A 82 -5.37 -5.01 1.37
N TYR A 83 -5.81 -4.52 2.53
CA TYR A 83 -6.96 -5.08 3.23
C TYR A 83 -7.71 -4.00 4.00
N LEU A 84 -8.98 -4.27 4.30
CA LEU A 84 -9.78 -3.44 5.21
C LEU A 84 -9.47 -3.78 6.67
N GLU A 85 -9.34 -2.77 7.51
CA GLU A 85 -9.21 -2.93 8.96
C GLU A 85 -10.60 -2.76 9.61
N GLY A 86 -11.02 -3.77 10.39
CA GLY A 86 -12.34 -3.88 10.99
C GLY A 86 -12.37 -4.74 12.24
#